data_AF-A0A285BAC9-F1
#
_entry.id   AF-A0A285BAC9-F1
#
_cell.length_a   1.000
_cell.length_b   1.000
_cell.length_c   1.000
_cell.angle_alpha   90.00
_cell.angle_beta   90.00
_cell.angle_gamma   90.00
#
_symmetry.space_group_name_H-M   'P 1'
#
loop_
_entity.id
_entity.type
_entity.pdbx_description
1 polymer ?
#
loop_
_entity_poly.entity_id
_entity_poly.type
_entity_poly.pdbx_seq_one_letter_code
_entity_poly.pdbx_strand_id
1 'polypeptide(L)'
;MSQPTANAIRIGECLLKALLMEVCAWPKPGLVTPHSQGAHDDMDIWLFITSSSAIAPCFYACAQAGEYHQGELADLFPKIRLIGIEYESRLLQSTREINTQRGILFAGAVLAAAAGWLKGRRQPLSSESLSQCVAGLCLDLCRNDFAALAHRSAQTHGEKLYLQFGITGVRGEAERGFPLVCHIGLPALRQALSLRFSWREALVHTLLALMAHCDDTTVLSRAGPPALHEMKQRAQRLVNLGGMSHPGIEHELNEFNAWCVDKWVSPGGSADLLALTLAMYFLCHQLQEDPNEEEI
;
A
#
# COMPACT_ATOMS: atom_id res chain seq x y z
N MET A 1 -29.28 -2.07 3.10
CA MET A 1 -27.91 -1.70 3.49
C MET A 1 -28.02 -0.81 4.72
N SER A 2 -27.35 -1.16 5.81
CA SER A 2 -27.24 -0.27 6.98
C SER A 2 -26.53 1.02 6.58
N GLN A 3 -26.92 2.14 7.17
CA GLN A 3 -26.27 3.43 6.90
C GLN A 3 -24.76 3.36 7.25
N PRO A 4 -23.92 4.06 6.49
CA PRO A 4 -22.52 4.27 6.85
C PRO A 4 -22.33 4.75 8.29
N THR A 5 -21.44 4.09 9.03
CA THR A 5 -20.97 4.61 10.32
C THR A 5 -19.97 5.75 10.06
N ALA A 6 -19.88 6.68 11.01
CA ALA A 6 -18.84 7.72 10.98
C ALA A 6 -17.43 7.11 10.97
N ASN A 7 -17.21 5.98 11.66
CA ASN A 7 -15.92 5.28 11.66
C ASN A 7 -15.56 4.75 10.26
N ALA A 8 -16.48 4.04 9.59
CA ALA A 8 -16.20 3.46 8.29
C ALA A 8 -15.93 4.54 7.22
N ILE A 9 -16.68 5.66 7.26
CA ILE A 9 -16.43 6.82 6.38
C ILE A 9 -15.00 7.33 6.60
N ARG A 10 -14.63 7.64 7.85
CA ARG A 10 -13.31 8.19 8.20
C ARG A 10 -12.17 7.25 7.81
N ILE A 11 -12.32 5.94 8.01
CA ILE A 11 -11.33 4.95 7.59
C ILE A 11 -11.17 4.99 6.06
N GLY A 12 -12.27 5.01 5.31
CA GLY A 12 -12.23 5.15 3.86
C GLY A 12 -11.54 6.43 3.38
N GLU A 13 -11.82 7.57 4.03
CA GLU A 13 -11.19 8.86 3.76
C GLU A 13 -9.68 8.84 4.01
N CYS A 14 -9.22 8.19 5.09
CA CYS A 14 -7.79 8.03 5.38
C CYS A 14 -7.07 7.27 4.26
N LEU A 15 -7.67 6.18 3.78
CA LEU A 15 -7.11 5.37 2.71
C LEU A 15 -7.09 6.18 1.40
N LEU A 16 -8.20 6.82 1.02
CA LEU A 16 -8.23 7.66 -0.18
C LEU A 16 -7.19 8.80 -0.11
N LYS A 17 -7.10 9.50 1.02
CA LYS A 17 -6.08 10.54 1.24
C LYS A 17 -4.68 9.98 1.05
N ALA A 18 -4.39 8.81 1.59
CA ALA A 18 -3.08 8.16 1.44
C ALA A 18 -2.76 7.84 -0.03
N LEU A 19 -3.72 7.30 -0.79
CA LEU A 19 -3.53 7.01 -2.23
C LEU A 19 -3.25 8.28 -3.02
N LEU A 20 -4.00 9.35 -2.79
CA LEU A 20 -3.82 10.63 -3.49
C LEU A 20 -2.49 11.31 -3.12
N MET A 21 -2.07 11.21 -1.86
CA MET A 21 -0.77 11.74 -1.44
C MET A 21 0.40 10.96 -2.03
N GLU A 22 0.31 9.63 -2.05
CA GLU A 22 1.33 8.74 -2.63
C GLU A 22 1.61 9.11 -4.10
N VAL A 23 0.56 9.23 -4.93
CA VAL A 23 0.75 9.51 -6.35
C VAL A 23 1.28 10.92 -6.60
N CYS A 24 1.09 11.86 -5.67
CA CYS A 24 1.61 13.22 -5.76
C CYS A 24 3.09 13.35 -5.37
N ALA A 25 3.72 12.31 -4.82
CA ALA A 25 5.14 12.33 -4.50
C ALA A 25 6.00 12.35 -5.78
N TRP A 26 7.04 13.18 -5.78
CA TRP A 26 7.97 13.37 -6.91
C TRP A 26 9.38 13.84 -6.46
N PRO A 27 10.42 13.64 -7.28
CA PRO A 27 10.52 12.54 -8.24
C PRO A 27 10.33 11.19 -7.54
N LYS A 28 9.66 10.26 -8.22
CA LYS A 28 9.33 8.92 -7.73
C LYS A 28 9.91 7.89 -8.72
N PRO A 29 11.11 7.33 -8.47
CA PRO A 29 11.87 6.61 -9.50
C PRO A 29 11.08 5.50 -10.18
N GLY A 30 10.81 5.66 -11.49
CA GLY A 30 10.11 4.67 -12.32
C GLY A 30 8.59 4.61 -12.14
N LEU A 31 8.01 5.41 -11.23
CA LEU A 31 6.59 5.39 -10.90
C LEU A 31 5.84 6.60 -11.50
N VAL A 32 4.53 6.46 -11.64
CA VAL A 32 3.65 7.57 -12.05
C VAL A 32 3.65 8.67 -10.99
N THR A 33 3.72 9.91 -11.46
CA THR A 33 3.63 11.16 -10.68
C THR A 33 2.78 12.18 -11.45
N PRO A 34 2.47 13.37 -10.91
CA PRO A 34 1.81 14.43 -11.68
C PRO A 34 2.63 14.96 -12.85
N HIS A 35 3.94 14.65 -12.89
CA HIS A 35 4.89 15.19 -13.85
C HIS A 35 5.42 14.15 -14.85
N SER A 36 5.13 12.85 -14.64
CA SER A 36 5.69 11.77 -15.46
C SER A 36 4.87 10.49 -15.31
N GLN A 37 4.81 9.69 -16.38
CA GLN A 37 4.28 8.32 -16.37
C GLN A 37 5.29 7.31 -15.78
N GLY A 38 6.52 7.74 -15.47
CA GLY A 38 7.57 6.86 -14.99
C GLY A 38 7.97 5.84 -16.06
N ALA A 39 8.14 4.58 -15.68
CA ALA A 39 8.45 3.48 -16.59
C ALA A 39 7.21 2.89 -17.30
N HIS A 40 6.05 3.55 -17.22
CA HIS A 40 4.80 3.09 -17.82
C HIS A 40 4.50 3.78 -19.14
N ASP A 41 3.96 3.01 -20.08
CA ASP A 41 3.34 3.50 -21.33
C ASP A 41 1.81 3.36 -21.31
N ASP A 42 1.29 2.70 -20.27
CA ASP A 42 -0.12 2.27 -20.15
C ASP A 42 -0.89 3.01 -19.06
N MET A 43 -0.24 3.86 -18.26
CA MET A 43 -0.90 4.61 -17.19
C MET A 43 -0.27 5.98 -16.94
N ASP A 44 -1.12 6.91 -16.51
CA ASP A 44 -0.76 8.26 -16.14
C ASP A 44 -1.51 8.70 -14.88
N ILE A 45 -1.30 9.95 -14.46
CA ILE A 45 -1.96 10.52 -13.28
C ILE A 45 -3.49 10.52 -13.38
N TRP A 46 -4.05 10.69 -14.58
CA TRP A 46 -5.51 10.74 -14.79
C TRP A 46 -6.14 9.36 -14.64
N LEU A 47 -5.47 8.33 -15.13
CA LEU A 47 -5.87 6.95 -14.91
C LEU A 47 -5.75 6.57 -13.42
N PHE A 48 -4.72 7.06 -12.73
CA PHE A 48 -4.56 6.89 -11.28
C PHE A 48 -5.71 7.54 -10.49
N ILE A 49 -6.11 8.77 -10.84
CA ILE A 49 -7.25 9.45 -10.21
C ILE A 49 -8.55 8.67 -10.47
N THR A 50 -8.75 8.23 -11.72
CA THR A 50 -9.93 7.45 -12.13
C THR A 50 -10.03 6.16 -11.32
N SER A 51 -8.95 5.38 -11.28
CA SER A 51 -8.90 4.14 -10.51
C SER A 51 -9.07 4.36 -9.00
N SER A 52 -8.38 5.36 -8.43
CA SER A 52 -8.49 5.69 -7.00
C SER A 52 -9.92 6.03 -6.61
N SER A 53 -10.61 6.82 -7.45
CA SER A 53 -12.02 7.16 -7.23
C SER A 53 -12.95 5.94 -7.32
N ALA A 54 -12.67 4.99 -8.22
CA ALA A 54 -13.47 3.78 -8.40
C ALA A 54 -13.32 2.81 -7.21
N ILE A 55 -12.13 2.72 -6.62
CA ILE A 55 -11.84 1.80 -5.50
C ILE A 55 -12.06 2.40 -4.12
N ALA A 56 -12.10 3.73 -3.96
CA ALA A 56 -12.29 4.36 -2.66
C ALA A 56 -13.49 3.81 -1.85
N PRO A 57 -14.66 3.54 -2.45
CA PRO A 57 -15.79 2.99 -1.72
C PRO A 57 -15.56 1.54 -1.22
N CYS A 58 -14.57 0.82 -1.76
CA CYS A 58 -14.14 -0.49 -1.25
C CYS A 58 -13.64 -0.39 0.19
N PHE A 59 -12.78 0.58 0.46
CA PHE A 59 -12.17 0.75 1.79
C PHE A 59 -13.24 1.05 2.84
N TYR A 60 -14.18 1.91 2.50
CA TYR A 60 -15.36 2.16 3.32
C TYR A 60 -16.18 0.87 3.57
N ALA A 61 -16.49 0.10 2.51
CA ALA A 61 -17.30 -1.12 2.63
C ALA A 61 -16.60 -2.19 3.48
N CYS A 62 -15.29 -2.34 3.33
CA CYS A 62 -14.47 -3.25 4.14
C CYS A 62 -14.39 -2.79 5.61
N ALA A 63 -14.25 -1.48 5.86
CA ALA A 63 -14.30 -0.93 7.22
C ALA A 63 -15.66 -1.18 7.89
N GLN A 64 -16.76 -0.94 7.18
CA GLN A 64 -18.12 -1.21 7.68
C GLN A 64 -18.31 -2.72 7.94
N ALA A 65 -17.83 -3.57 7.04
CA ALA A 65 -17.87 -5.02 7.22
C ALA A 65 -17.11 -5.46 8.47
N GLY A 66 -15.94 -4.87 8.75
CA GLY A 66 -15.18 -5.11 9.98
C GLY A 66 -15.91 -4.64 11.22
N GLU A 67 -16.42 -3.40 11.22
CA GLU A 67 -17.08 -2.78 12.38
C GLU A 67 -18.34 -3.53 12.83
N TYR A 68 -19.14 -4.01 11.88
CA TYR A 68 -20.35 -4.76 12.19
C TYR A 68 -20.14 -6.26 12.38
N HIS A 69 -18.93 -6.77 12.15
CA HIS A 69 -18.71 -8.21 12.22
C HIS A 69 -18.87 -8.75 13.64
N GLN A 70 -19.86 -9.65 13.76
CA GLN A 70 -20.10 -10.49 14.92
C GLN A 70 -19.53 -11.88 14.64
N GLY A 71 -18.77 -12.45 15.57
CA GLY A 71 -18.09 -13.74 15.40
C GLY A 71 -16.58 -13.66 15.56
N GLU A 72 -15.89 -14.67 15.03
CA GLU A 72 -14.42 -14.79 15.04
C GLU A 72 -13.79 -13.95 13.92
N LEU A 73 -12.58 -13.45 14.15
CA LEU A 73 -11.89 -12.59 13.18
C LEU A 73 -11.65 -13.30 11.84
N ALA A 74 -11.38 -14.61 11.87
CA ALA A 74 -11.13 -15.41 10.67
C ALA A 74 -12.32 -15.43 9.68
N ASP A 75 -13.55 -15.28 10.18
CA ASP A 75 -14.76 -15.28 9.35
C ASP A 75 -14.94 -13.95 8.58
N LEU A 76 -14.17 -12.92 8.91
CA LEU A 76 -14.26 -11.61 8.26
C LEU A 76 -13.59 -11.63 6.88
N PHE A 77 -12.50 -12.38 6.72
CA PHE A 77 -11.73 -12.38 5.48
C PHE A 77 -12.54 -12.82 4.25
N PRO A 78 -13.35 -13.91 4.28
CA PRO A 78 -14.21 -14.28 3.16
C PRO A 78 -15.20 -13.18 2.76
N LYS A 79 -15.73 -12.41 3.73
CA LYS A 79 -16.67 -11.31 3.46
C LYS A 79 -16.01 -10.17 2.70
N ILE A 80 -14.83 -9.74 3.16
CA ILE A 80 -14.10 -8.64 2.51
C ILE A 80 -13.49 -9.07 1.18
N ARG A 81 -13.21 -10.37 0.97
CA ARG A 81 -12.79 -10.91 -0.32
C ARG A 81 -13.87 -10.73 -1.39
N LEU A 82 -15.15 -10.96 -1.05
CA LEU A 82 -16.25 -10.73 -2.00
C LEU A 82 -16.37 -9.24 -2.37
N ILE A 83 -16.23 -8.35 -1.39
CA ILE A 83 -16.16 -6.90 -1.62
C ILE A 83 -14.98 -6.57 -2.55
N GLY A 84 -13.78 -7.09 -2.24
CA GLY A 84 -12.57 -6.86 -3.03
C GLY A 84 -12.71 -7.29 -4.50
N ILE A 85 -13.32 -8.46 -4.77
CA ILE A 85 -13.57 -8.95 -6.13
C ILE A 85 -14.48 -8.00 -6.90
N GLU A 86 -15.54 -7.47 -6.26
CA GLU A 86 -16.43 -6.50 -6.89
C GLU A 86 -15.67 -5.22 -7.28
N TYR A 87 -14.86 -4.68 -6.39
CA TYR A 87 -14.11 -3.45 -6.65
C TYR A 87 -12.90 -3.65 -7.57
N GLU A 88 -12.34 -4.86 -7.63
CA GLU A 88 -11.34 -5.22 -8.64
C GLU A 88 -11.96 -5.20 -10.05
N SER A 89 -13.19 -5.73 -10.20
CA SER A 89 -13.92 -5.65 -11.47
C SER A 89 -14.21 -4.19 -11.86
N ARG A 90 -14.64 -3.35 -10.91
CA ARG A 90 -14.84 -1.91 -11.15
C ARG A 90 -13.54 -1.19 -11.52
N LEU A 91 -12.44 -1.52 -10.85
CA LEU A 91 -11.11 -0.99 -11.15
C LEU A 91 -10.75 -1.27 -12.61
N LEU A 92 -10.81 -2.53 -13.05
CA LEU A 92 -10.46 -2.95 -14.40
C LEU A 92 -11.39 -2.33 -15.45
N GLN A 93 -12.70 -2.28 -15.21
CA GLN A 93 -13.66 -1.63 -16.11
C GLN A 93 -13.36 -0.14 -16.28
N SER A 94 -13.03 0.56 -15.19
CA SER A 94 -12.72 2.01 -15.22
C SER A 94 -11.39 2.33 -15.90
N THR A 95 -10.49 1.35 -16.01
CA THR A 95 -9.12 1.51 -16.49
C THR A 95 -8.85 0.79 -17.81
N ARG A 96 -9.87 0.26 -18.49
CA ARG A 96 -9.72 -0.52 -19.73
C ARG A 96 -8.77 -1.72 -19.51
N GLU A 97 -8.97 -2.44 -18.42
CA GLU A 97 -8.20 -3.62 -17.99
C GLU A 97 -6.74 -3.34 -17.56
N ILE A 98 -6.35 -2.07 -17.43
CA ILE A 98 -5.02 -1.69 -16.96
C ILE A 98 -4.95 -1.85 -15.43
N ASN A 99 -4.02 -2.67 -14.96
CA ASN A 99 -3.79 -2.85 -13.54
C ASN A 99 -3.01 -1.67 -12.94
N THR A 100 -3.71 -0.64 -12.47
CA THR A 100 -3.09 0.51 -11.81
C THR A 100 -2.81 0.27 -10.32
N GLN A 101 -3.72 -0.39 -9.60
CA GLN A 101 -3.78 -0.34 -8.14
C GLN A 101 -4.30 -1.63 -7.46
N ARG A 102 -4.18 -2.82 -8.08
CA ARG A 102 -4.70 -4.07 -7.48
C ARG A 102 -4.05 -4.42 -6.13
N GLY A 103 -2.76 -4.14 -5.98
CA GLY A 103 -2.02 -4.43 -4.74
C GLY A 103 -2.51 -3.58 -3.57
N ILE A 104 -2.60 -2.25 -3.75
CA ILE A 104 -3.16 -1.36 -2.73
C ILE A 104 -4.67 -1.57 -2.51
N LEU A 105 -5.44 -1.96 -3.53
CA LEU A 105 -6.85 -2.35 -3.32
C LEU A 105 -6.95 -3.50 -2.31
N PHE A 106 -6.16 -4.56 -2.49
CA PHE A 106 -6.12 -5.68 -1.55
C PHE A 106 -5.62 -5.25 -0.17
N ALA A 107 -4.44 -4.61 -0.10
CA ALA A 107 -3.81 -4.28 1.18
C ALA A 107 -4.62 -3.26 1.98
N GLY A 108 -5.14 -2.24 1.29
CA GLY A 108 -6.01 -1.21 1.86
C GLY A 108 -7.35 -1.76 2.33
N ALA A 109 -7.96 -2.71 1.59
CA ALA A 109 -9.20 -3.37 2.01
C ALA A 109 -9.00 -4.17 3.31
N VAL A 110 -7.90 -4.92 3.42
CA VAL A 110 -7.54 -5.68 4.62
C VAL A 110 -7.28 -4.75 5.81
N LEU A 111 -6.50 -3.68 5.62
CA LEU A 111 -6.24 -2.68 6.67
C LEU A 111 -7.53 -1.97 7.12
N ALA A 112 -8.39 -1.59 6.18
CA ALA A 112 -9.66 -0.94 6.48
C ALA A 112 -10.59 -1.86 7.28
N ALA A 113 -10.67 -3.14 6.91
CA ALA A 113 -11.44 -4.13 7.65
C ALA A 113 -10.92 -4.35 9.07
N ALA A 114 -9.59 -4.43 9.23
CA ALA A 114 -8.96 -4.52 10.55
C ALA A 114 -9.24 -3.28 11.41
N ALA A 115 -9.13 -2.08 10.84
CA ALA A 115 -9.46 -0.83 11.53
C ALA A 115 -10.94 -0.78 11.96
N GLY A 116 -11.85 -1.18 11.06
CA GLY A 116 -13.28 -1.30 11.34
C GLY A 116 -13.56 -2.28 12.47
N TRP A 117 -12.97 -3.47 12.41
CA TRP A 117 -13.09 -4.52 13.43
C TRP A 117 -12.70 -4.03 14.83
N LEU A 118 -11.54 -3.38 14.94
CA LEU A 118 -11.05 -2.81 16.19
C LEU A 118 -11.99 -1.72 16.71
N LYS A 119 -12.47 -0.83 15.83
CA LYS A 119 -13.43 0.22 16.18
C LYS A 119 -14.77 -0.35 16.67
N GLY A 120 -15.32 -1.37 16.02
CA GLY A 120 -16.55 -2.06 16.44
C GLY A 120 -16.42 -2.68 17.84
N ARG A 121 -15.19 -3.01 18.25
CA ARG A 121 -14.84 -3.53 19.59
C ARG A 121 -14.33 -2.46 20.56
N ARG A 122 -14.40 -1.18 20.18
CA ARG A 122 -13.92 -0.03 20.97
C ARG A 122 -12.44 -0.15 21.37
N GLN A 123 -11.63 -0.78 20.53
CA GLN A 123 -10.19 -0.88 20.73
C GLN A 123 -9.47 0.29 20.04
N PRO A 124 -8.38 0.80 20.63
CA PRO A 124 -7.61 1.89 20.04
C PRO A 124 -6.89 1.43 18.76
N LEU A 125 -6.77 2.35 17.81
CA LEU A 125 -6.01 2.14 16.59
C LEU A 125 -4.56 2.54 16.82
N SER A 126 -3.67 1.55 16.82
CA SER A 126 -2.22 1.71 16.87
C SER A 126 -1.61 0.87 15.75
N SER A 127 -0.36 1.15 15.36
CA SER A 127 0.32 0.32 14.35
C SER A 127 0.41 -1.13 14.81
N GLU A 128 0.64 -1.35 16.11
CA GLU A 128 0.67 -2.66 16.76
C GLU A 128 -0.68 -3.38 16.65
N SER A 129 -1.78 -2.76 17.11
CA SER A 129 -3.11 -3.37 17.10
C SER A 129 -3.62 -3.61 15.67
N LEU A 130 -3.35 -2.70 14.74
CA LEU A 130 -3.67 -2.87 13.32
C LEU A 130 -2.88 -4.03 12.70
N SER A 131 -1.56 -4.08 12.92
CA SER A 131 -0.69 -5.14 12.41
C SER A 131 -1.12 -6.52 12.91
N GLN A 132 -1.35 -6.66 14.22
CA GLN A 132 -1.81 -7.91 14.83
C GLN A 132 -3.19 -8.34 14.30
N CYS A 133 -4.13 -7.39 14.18
CA CYS A 133 -5.45 -7.68 13.63
C CYS A 133 -5.37 -8.09 12.15
N VAL A 134 -4.52 -7.45 11.35
CA VAL A 134 -4.29 -7.83 9.95
C VAL A 134 -3.71 -9.24 9.86
N ALA A 135 -2.69 -9.57 10.66
CA ALA A 135 -2.10 -10.90 10.67
C ALA A 135 -3.13 -11.98 11.04
N GLY A 136 -3.96 -11.73 12.05
CA GLY A 136 -5.05 -12.65 12.45
C GLY A 136 -6.13 -12.79 11.37
N LEU A 137 -6.49 -11.69 10.71
CA LEU A 137 -7.45 -11.66 9.60
C LEU A 137 -6.94 -12.42 8.37
N CYS A 138 -5.63 -12.40 8.14
CA CYS A 138 -4.97 -13.03 6.99
C CYS A 138 -4.26 -14.35 7.33
N LEU A 139 -4.59 -14.99 8.45
CA LEU A 139 -3.99 -16.24 8.86
C LEU A 139 -4.16 -17.33 7.78
N ASP A 140 -3.07 -18.03 7.45
CA ASP A 140 -3.00 -19.05 6.41
C ASP A 140 -3.40 -18.57 5.00
N LEU A 141 -3.49 -17.25 4.75
CA LEU A 141 -3.85 -16.69 3.46
C LEU A 141 -2.97 -17.22 2.33
N CYS A 142 -1.64 -17.23 2.50
CA CYS A 142 -0.73 -17.68 1.46
C CYS A 142 -0.95 -19.16 1.16
N ARG A 143 -1.06 -19.98 2.20
CA ARG A 143 -1.33 -21.41 2.07
C ARG A 143 -2.64 -21.66 1.33
N ASN A 144 -3.71 -20.96 1.72
CA ASN A 144 -5.05 -21.16 1.17
C ASN A 144 -5.16 -20.67 -0.28
N ASP A 145 -4.60 -19.51 -0.61
CA ASP A 145 -4.66 -18.95 -1.97
C ASP A 145 -3.77 -19.71 -2.95
N PHE A 146 -2.58 -20.13 -2.49
CA PHE A 146 -1.66 -20.85 -3.35
C PHE A 146 -1.92 -22.36 -3.40
N ALA A 147 -2.74 -22.93 -2.50
CA ALA A 147 -3.14 -24.34 -2.57
C ALA A 147 -3.82 -24.69 -3.91
N ALA A 148 -4.61 -23.76 -4.47
CA ALA A 148 -5.27 -23.96 -5.76
C ALA A 148 -4.25 -24.14 -6.92
N LEU A 149 -3.02 -23.61 -6.79
CA LEU A 149 -1.98 -23.75 -7.81
C LEU A 149 -1.44 -25.18 -7.95
N ALA A 150 -1.74 -26.07 -6.99
CA ALA A 150 -1.47 -27.50 -7.15
C ALA A 150 -2.38 -28.16 -8.22
N HIS A 151 -3.51 -27.54 -8.55
CA HIS A 151 -4.56 -28.11 -9.39
C HIS A 151 -4.92 -27.26 -10.62
N ARG A 152 -4.36 -26.04 -10.74
CA ARG A 152 -4.51 -25.18 -11.93
C ARG A 152 -3.25 -24.37 -12.21
N SER A 153 -3.12 -23.90 -13.45
CA SER A 153 -2.05 -22.98 -13.84
C SER A 153 -2.17 -21.61 -13.15
N ALA A 154 -1.03 -20.97 -12.93
CA ALA A 154 -0.96 -19.60 -12.45
C ALA A 154 -1.54 -18.61 -13.48
N GLN A 155 -2.44 -17.74 -13.02
CA GLN A 155 -3.17 -16.76 -13.81
C GLN A 155 -2.74 -15.32 -13.54
N THR A 156 -2.15 -15.05 -12.36
CA THR A 156 -1.65 -13.71 -12.00
C THR A 156 -0.12 -13.68 -11.93
N HIS A 157 0.46 -12.49 -12.08
CA HIS A 157 1.91 -12.29 -11.91
C HIS A 157 2.39 -12.76 -10.53
N GLY A 158 1.62 -12.49 -9.46
CA GLY A 158 1.95 -12.95 -8.11
C GLY A 158 1.96 -14.47 -7.97
N GLU A 159 1.00 -15.18 -8.58
CA GLU A 159 0.98 -16.65 -8.59
C GLU A 159 2.18 -17.24 -9.35
N LYS A 160 2.56 -16.63 -10.48
CA LYS A 160 3.73 -17.05 -11.25
C LYS A 160 5.02 -16.88 -10.45
N LEU A 161 5.19 -15.74 -9.78
CA LEU A 161 6.35 -15.46 -8.94
C LEU A 161 6.42 -16.39 -7.72
N TYR A 162 5.27 -16.72 -7.12
CA TYR A 162 5.22 -17.71 -6.04
C TYR A 162 5.68 -19.10 -6.51
N LEU A 163 5.18 -19.59 -7.64
CA LEU A 163 5.61 -20.89 -8.19
C LEU A 163 7.10 -20.92 -8.56
N GLN A 164 7.62 -19.83 -9.11
CA GLN A 164 8.99 -19.79 -9.63
C GLN A 164 10.05 -19.52 -8.54
N PHE A 165 9.72 -18.68 -7.56
CA PHE A 165 10.70 -18.16 -6.60
C PHE A 165 10.26 -18.25 -5.13
N GLY A 166 9.06 -18.76 -4.83
CA GLY A 166 8.50 -18.77 -3.47
C GLY A 166 8.11 -17.39 -2.94
N ILE A 167 8.06 -16.37 -3.80
CA ILE A 167 7.78 -14.99 -3.40
C ILE A 167 6.27 -14.81 -3.23
N THR A 168 5.86 -14.51 -2.00
CA THR A 168 4.44 -14.37 -1.61
C THR A 168 3.86 -12.99 -1.94
N GLY A 169 4.71 -11.98 -2.11
CA GLY A 169 4.31 -10.58 -2.34
C GLY A 169 3.42 -10.01 -1.23
N VAL A 170 2.49 -9.13 -1.62
CA VAL A 170 1.58 -8.41 -0.70
C VAL A 170 0.73 -9.34 0.19
N ARG A 171 0.42 -10.57 -0.27
CA ARG A 171 -0.31 -11.56 0.55
C ARG A 171 0.50 -12.00 1.76
N GLY A 172 1.80 -12.26 1.56
CA GLY A 172 2.70 -12.62 2.66
C GLY A 172 3.02 -11.46 3.59
N GLU A 173 3.04 -10.23 3.05
CA GLU A 173 3.09 -9.05 3.91
C GLU A 173 1.83 -8.96 4.79
N ALA A 174 0.64 -9.12 4.22
CA ALA A 174 -0.62 -9.09 4.98
C ALA A 174 -0.72 -10.23 6.01
N GLU A 175 -0.36 -11.46 5.66
CA GLU A 175 -0.34 -12.60 6.59
C GLU A 175 0.57 -12.37 7.81
N ARG A 176 1.64 -11.56 7.64
CA ARG A 176 2.54 -11.15 8.72
C ARG A 176 2.19 -9.81 9.38
N GLY A 177 1.08 -9.17 9.01
CA GLY A 177 0.67 -7.88 9.59
C GLY A 177 1.41 -6.65 9.03
N PHE A 178 1.88 -6.71 7.78
CA PHE A 178 2.63 -5.65 7.09
C PHE A 178 3.93 -5.22 7.82
N PRO A 179 4.90 -6.13 8.00
CA PRO A 179 6.15 -5.80 8.70
C PRO A 179 6.96 -4.69 8.02
N LEU A 180 6.97 -4.60 6.68
CA LEU A 180 7.65 -3.50 5.99
C LEU A 180 7.01 -2.14 6.31
N VAL A 181 5.68 -2.07 6.42
CA VAL A 181 5.00 -0.84 6.86
C VAL A 181 5.37 -0.51 8.31
N CYS A 182 5.30 -1.48 9.20
CA CYS A 182 5.50 -1.24 10.64
C CYS A 182 6.94 -0.93 11.02
N HIS A 183 7.91 -1.62 10.41
CA HIS A 183 9.32 -1.57 10.81
C HIS A 183 10.20 -0.72 9.89
N ILE A 184 9.75 -0.40 8.68
CA ILE A 184 10.52 0.42 7.72
C ILE A 184 9.76 1.70 7.39
N GLY A 185 8.55 1.58 6.85
CA GLY A 185 7.75 2.71 6.37
C GLY A 185 7.42 3.72 7.47
N LEU A 186 6.76 3.27 8.55
CA LEU A 186 6.35 4.16 9.64
C LEU A 186 7.54 4.82 10.34
N PRO A 187 8.65 4.12 10.67
CA PRO A 187 9.85 4.76 11.20
C PRO A 187 10.44 5.81 10.26
N ALA A 188 10.59 5.51 8.97
CA ALA A 188 11.13 6.46 7.98
C ALA A 188 10.23 7.70 7.82
N LEU A 189 8.90 7.52 7.80
CA LEU A 189 7.95 8.62 7.74
C LEU A 189 8.04 9.50 8.99
N ARG A 190 8.07 8.90 10.19
CA ARG A 190 8.20 9.64 11.45
C ARG A 190 9.53 10.39 11.53
N GLN A 191 10.62 9.79 11.08
CA GLN A 191 11.92 10.45 10.98
C GLN A 191 11.87 11.65 10.03
N ALA A 192 11.30 11.49 8.84
CA ALA A 192 11.16 12.60 7.90
C ALA A 192 10.33 13.77 8.47
N LEU A 193 9.21 13.45 9.14
CA LEU A 193 8.36 14.46 9.78
C LEU A 193 9.07 15.16 10.95
N SER A 194 9.89 14.44 11.74
CA SER A 194 10.66 15.05 12.84
C SER A 194 11.76 15.99 12.33
N LEU A 195 12.31 15.70 11.15
CA LEU A 195 13.23 16.57 10.40
C LEU A 195 12.53 17.75 9.72
N ARG A 196 11.21 17.91 9.90
CA ARG A 196 10.39 19.00 9.34
C ARG A 196 10.36 19.04 7.82
N PHE A 197 10.57 17.89 7.17
CA PHE A 197 10.36 17.76 5.74
C PHE A 197 8.91 18.08 5.37
N SER A 198 8.75 18.73 4.21
CA SER A 198 7.45 18.83 3.56
C SER A 198 6.88 17.42 3.33
N TRP A 199 5.56 17.29 3.20
CA TRP A 199 4.93 15.99 2.90
C TRP A 199 5.60 15.31 1.72
N ARG A 200 5.78 16.07 0.66
CA ARG A 200 6.46 15.67 -0.55
C ARG A 200 7.86 15.07 -0.31
N GLU A 201 8.72 15.72 0.47
CA GLU A 201 10.03 15.18 0.86
C GLU A 201 9.88 13.94 1.75
N ALA A 202 8.95 13.96 2.71
CA ALA A 202 8.74 12.85 3.62
C ALA A 202 8.29 11.57 2.90
N LEU A 203 7.46 11.70 1.88
CA LEU A 203 7.01 10.58 1.05
C LEU A 203 8.15 9.99 0.23
N VAL A 204 8.96 10.82 -0.42
CA VAL A 204 10.13 10.35 -1.18
C VAL A 204 11.15 9.68 -0.25
N HIS A 205 11.43 10.28 0.91
CA HIS A 205 12.31 9.71 1.93
C HIS A 205 11.83 8.32 2.37
N THR A 206 10.54 8.19 2.67
CA THR A 206 9.91 6.94 3.08
C THR A 206 9.94 5.90 1.97
N LEU A 207 9.67 6.31 0.72
CA LEU A 207 9.70 5.43 -0.44
C LEU A 207 11.09 4.82 -0.65
N LEU A 208 12.16 5.62 -0.55
CA LEU A 208 13.53 5.12 -0.70
C LEU A 208 13.84 4.03 0.34
N ALA A 209 13.41 4.22 1.58
CA ALA A 209 13.56 3.22 2.64
C ALA A 209 12.79 1.92 2.31
N LEU A 210 11.56 2.04 1.83
CA LEU A 210 10.75 0.89 1.41
C LEU A 210 11.35 0.17 0.20
N MET A 211 11.76 0.91 -0.83
CA MET A 211 12.39 0.37 -2.04
C MET A 211 13.69 -0.39 -1.73
N ALA A 212 14.46 0.04 -0.73
CA ALA A 212 15.69 -0.66 -0.32
C ALA A 212 15.42 -2.07 0.26
N HIS A 213 14.22 -2.31 0.81
CA HIS A 213 13.90 -3.53 1.55
C HIS A 213 12.88 -4.43 0.84
N CYS A 214 11.93 -3.84 0.09
CA CYS A 214 10.84 -4.55 -0.55
C CYS A 214 11.34 -5.49 -1.66
N ASP A 215 10.91 -6.76 -1.61
CA ASP A 215 11.02 -7.67 -2.75
C ASP A 215 9.86 -7.41 -3.72
N ASP A 216 9.99 -6.30 -4.45
CA ASP A 216 8.93 -5.73 -5.26
C ASP A 216 8.51 -6.66 -6.42
N THR A 217 7.31 -7.22 -6.31
CA THR A 217 6.78 -8.16 -7.31
C THR A 217 6.50 -7.51 -8.66
N THR A 218 6.24 -6.20 -8.69
CA THR A 218 6.04 -5.45 -9.94
C THR A 218 7.36 -5.38 -10.70
N VAL A 219 8.45 -5.04 -10.02
CA VAL A 219 9.80 -5.04 -10.59
C VAL A 219 10.22 -6.43 -11.05
N LEU A 220 10.02 -7.45 -10.21
CA LEU A 220 10.33 -8.84 -10.58
C LEU A 220 9.59 -9.30 -11.82
N SER A 221 8.31 -8.92 -11.96
CA SER A 221 7.51 -9.30 -13.12
C SER A 221 7.92 -8.59 -14.42
N ARG A 222 8.42 -7.35 -14.33
CA ARG A 222 8.74 -6.51 -15.50
C ARG A 222 10.21 -6.61 -15.91
N ALA A 223 11.12 -6.52 -14.95
CA ALA A 223 12.56 -6.37 -15.18
C ALA A 223 13.41 -7.49 -14.54
N GLY A 224 12.79 -8.40 -13.76
CA GLY A 224 13.43 -9.59 -13.23
C GLY A 224 14.34 -9.38 -12.00
N PRO A 225 14.90 -10.48 -11.46
CA PRO A 225 15.71 -10.44 -10.23
C PRO A 225 16.94 -9.52 -10.25
N PRO A 226 17.74 -9.44 -11.34
CA PRO A 226 18.88 -8.54 -11.39
C PRO A 226 18.49 -7.06 -11.24
N ALA A 227 17.40 -6.64 -11.91
CA ALA A 227 16.90 -5.28 -11.83
C ALA A 227 16.33 -4.96 -10.44
N LEU A 228 15.61 -5.91 -9.80
CA LEU A 228 15.19 -5.75 -8.41
C LEU A 228 16.41 -5.53 -7.50
N HIS A 229 17.45 -6.34 -7.65
CA HIS A 229 18.64 -6.23 -6.82
C HIS A 229 19.33 -4.87 -6.99
N GLU A 230 19.51 -4.40 -8.23
CA GLU A 230 20.10 -3.09 -8.52
C GLU A 230 19.24 -1.93 -8.00
N MET A 231 17.91 -2.02 -8.14
CA MET A 231 16.98 -1.03 -7.57
C MET A 231 17.14 -0.92 -6.05
N LYS A 232 17.18 -2.05 -5.32
CA LYS A 232 17.38 -2.07 -3.86
C LYS A 232 18.73 -1.44 -3.49
N GLN A 233 19.80 -1.75 -4.22
CA GLN A 233 21.12 -1.15 -3.99
C GLN A 233 21.13 0.37 -4.21
N ARG A 234 20.51 0.85 -5.29
CA ARG A 234 20.41 2.29 -5.58
C ARG A 234 19.62 3.01 -4.49
N ALA A 235 18.46 2.48 -4.11
CA ALA A 235 17.65 3.02 -3.02
C ALA A 235 18.44 3.04 -1.69
N GLN A 236 19.11 1.94 -1.34
CA GLN A 236 19.93 1.84 -0.13
C GLN A 236 21.09 2.85 -0.12
N ARG A 237 21.74 3.09 -1.28
CA ARG A 237 22.78 4.12 -1.40
C ARG A 237 22.22 5.50 -1.05
N LEU A 238 21.03 5.86 -1.57
CA LEU A 238 20.42 7.16 -1.28
C LEU A 238 19.99 7.29 0.19
N VAL A 239 19.47 6.21 0.78
CA VAL A 239 19.20 6.16 2.23
C VAL A 239 20.49 6.42 3.03
N ASN A 240 21.60 5.76 2.67
CA ASN A 240 22.89 5.92 3.35
C ASN A 240 23.50 7.32 3.19
N LEU A 241 23.20 8.02 2.10
CA LEU A 241 23.61 9.42 1.89
C LEU A 241 22.81 10.43 2.73
N GLY A 242 21.76 9.98 3.43
CA GLY A 242 20.89 10.81 4.26
C GLY A 242 19.47 11.02 3.68
N GLY A 243 19.14 10.33 2.59
CA GLY A 243 17.86 10.48 1.88
C GLY A 243 17.61 11.93 1.49
N MET A 244 16.41 12.44 1.73
CA MET A 244 16.07 13.85 1.48
C MET A 244 16.88 14.89 2.26
N SER A 245 17.70 14.51 3.25
CA SER A 245 18.63 15.44 3.91
C SER A 245 19.89 15.72 3.07
N HIS A 246 20.16 14.89 2.05
CA HIS A 246 21.37 14.98 1.26
C HIS A 246 21.30 16.17 0.28
N PRO A 247 22.27 17.10 0.27
CA PRO A 247 22.22 18.28 -0.60
C PRO A 247 22.13 17.97 -2.10
N GLY A 248 22.69 16.83 -2.54
CA GLY A 248 22.64 16.37 -3.94
C GLY A 248 21.43 15.50 -4.29
N ILE A 249 20.46 15.33 -3.37
CA ILE A 249 19.44 14.27 -3.50
C ILE A 249 18.59 14.40 -4.77
N GLU A 250 18.28 15.62 -5.20
CA GLU A 250 17.47 15.85 -6.41
C GLU A 250 18.16 15.32 -7.67
N HIS A 251 19.48 15.53 -7.78
CA HIS A 251 20.25 15.03 -8.91
C HIS A 251 20.28 13.50 -8.90
N GLU A 252 20.59 12.92 -7.75
CA GLU A 252 20.67 11.47 -7.53
C GLU A 252 19.32 10.76 -7.77
N LEU A 253 18.22 11.38 -7.36
CA LEU A 253 16.87 10.87 -7.63
C LEU A 253 16.52 10.94 -9.12
N ASN A 254 16.93 11.99 -9.82
CA ASN A 254 16.72 12.10 -11.26
C ASN A 254 17.53 11.06 -12.04
N GLU A 255 18.78 10.81 -11.64
CA GLU A 255 19.59 9.72 -12.21
C GLU A 255 18.96 8.35 -11.94
N PHE A 256 18.48 8.12 -10.71
CA PHE A 256 17.79 6.87 -10.39
C PHE A 256 16.49 6.71 -11.19
N ASN A 257 15.71 7.78 -11.32
CA ASN A 257 14.51 7.76 -12.14
C ASN A 257 14.82 7.47 -13.62
N ALA A 258 15.84 8.09 -14.19
CA ALA A 258 16.28 7.83 -15.57
C ALA A 258 16.68 6.36 -15.77
N TRP A 259 17.41 5.78 -14.81
CA TRP A 259 17.73 4.36 -14.83
C TRP A 259 16.48 3.48 -14.76
N CYS A 260 15.50 3.82 -13.90
CA CYS A 260 14.26 3.06 -13.81
C CYS A 260 13.49 3.07 -15.13
N VAL A 261 13.42 4.23 -15.80
CA VAL A 261 12.77 4.35 -17.11
C VAL A 261 13.52 3.53 -18.17
N ASP A 262 14.84 3.64 -18.26
CA ASP A 262 15.69 2.89 -19.21
C ASP A 262 15.58 1.36 -19.02
N LYS A 263 15.52 0.91 -17.76
CA LYS A 263 15.43 -0.52 -17.41
C LYS A 263 14.00 -1.04 -17.27
N TRP A 264 13.01 -0.20 -17.57
CA TRP A 264 11.59 -0.55 -17.46
C TRP A 264 11.19 -1.05 -16.05
N VAL A 265 11.85 -0.49 -15.03
CA VAL A 265 11.66 -0.79 -13.61
C VAL A 265 10.57 0.13 -13.04
N SER A 266 9.47 -0.47 -12.58
CA SER A 266 8.41 0.22 -11.85
C SER A 266 8.23 -0.41 -10.45
N PRO A 267 8.68 0.27 -9.38
CA PRO A 267 8.54 -0.15 -7.98
C PRO A 267 7.10 -0.10 -7.42
N GLY A 268 6.13 -0.72 -8.12
CA GLY A 268 4.71 -0.64 -7.76
C GLY A 268 4.38 -1.23 -6.39
N GLY A 269 5.04 -2.31 -5.97
CA GLY A 269 4.85 -2.87 -4.62
C GLY A 269 5.35 -1.93 -3.53
N SER A 270 6.43 -1.20 -3.79
CA SER A 270 6.99 -0.18 -2.88
C SER A 270 6.06 1.03 -2.77
N ALA A 271 5.42 1.43 -3.89
CA ALA A 271 4.39 2.47 -3.91
C ALA A 271 3.14 2.07 -3.09
N ASP A 272 2.65 0.84 -3.26
CA ASP A 272 1.55 0.31 -2.46
C ASP A 272 1.87 0.33 -0.95
N LEU A 273 3.10 -0.05 -0.57
CA LEU A 273 3.54 0.01 0.83
C LEU A 273 3.66 1.45 1.35
N LEU A 274 4.02 2.43 0.50
CA LEU A 274 4.03 3.85 0.89
C LEU A 274 2.61 4.35 1.17
N ALA A 275 1.65 4.06 0.28
CA ALA A 275 0.25 4.40 0.50
C ALA A 275 -0.28 3.73 1.80
N LEU A 276 0.05 2.46 2.02
CA LEU A 276 -0.37 1.74 3.21
C LEU A 276 0.27 2.29 4.50
N THR A 277 1.52 2.77 4.42
CA THR A 277 2.23 3.46 5.50
C THR A 277 1.51 4.75 5.89
N LEU A 278 1.12 5.57 4.92
CA LEU A 278 0.35 6.79 5.17
C LEU A 278 -1.03 6.49 5.76
N ALA A 279 -1.72 5.49 5.21
CA ALA A 279 -3.03 5.08 5.70
C ALA A 279 -2.94 4.66 7.18
N MET A 280 -2.00 3.79 7.53
CA MET A 280 -1.77 3.38 8.92
C MET A 280 -1.38 4.56 9.80
N TYR A 281 -0.52 5.47 9.31
CA TYR A 281 -0.16 6.69 10.03
C TYR A 281 -1.38 7.55 10.36
N PHE A 282 -2.25 7.85 9.39
CA PHE A 282 -3.46 8.65 9.60
C PHE A 282 -4.43 7.98 10.55
N LEU A 283 -4.67 6.67 10.40
CA LEU A 283 -5.53 5.91 11.29
C LEU A 283 -5.06 5.95 12.76
N CYS A 284 -3.75 5.98 13.00
CA CYS A 284 -3.18 6.04 14.35
C CYS A 284 -3.12 7.46 14.94
N HIS A 285 -2.92 8.49 14.12
CA HIS A 285 -2.65 9.86 14.60
C HIS A 285 -3.89 10.77 14.58
N GLN A 286 -5.00 10.34 13.99
CA GLN A 286 -6.28 11.08 14.05
C GLN A 286 -6.98 11.04 15.43
N LEU A 287 -6.30 10.61 16.50
CA LEU A 287 -6.76 10.74 17.88
C LEU A 287 -6.20 12.00 18.60
N GLN A 288 -5.50 12.89 17.89
CA GLN A 288 -5.05 14.19 18.43
C GLN A 288 -5.72 15.41 17.77
N GLU A 289 -6.69 15.19 16.87
CA GLU A 289 -7.47 16.26 16.22
C GLU A 289 -8.95 16.24 16.67
N ASP A 290 -9.20 16.12 17.98
CA ASP A 290 -10.42 16.71 18.57
C ASP A 290 -10.02 17.80 19.56
N PRO A 291 -9.86 19.07 19.11
CA PRO A 291 -9.63 20.20 20.00
C PRO A 291 -10.86 20.61 20.82
N ASN A 292 -11.99 19.88 20.72
CA ASN A 292 -13.28 20.24 21.30
C ASN A 292 -13.87 19.23 22.31
N GLU A 293 -13.05 18.33 22.88
CA GLU A 293 -13.45 17.55 24.08
C GLU A 293 -12.71 18.00 25.36
N GLU A 294 -12.25 19.25 25.41
CA GLU A 294 -12.06 19.99 26.67
C GLU A 294 -13.09 21.12 26.74
N GLU A 295 -13.97 21.02 27.75
CA GLU A 295 -14.99 22.01 28.18
C GLU A 295 -16.29 22.13 27.36
N ILE A 296 -17.27 21.24 27.63
CA ILE A 296 -18.63 21.58 28.07
C ILE A 296 -19.12 20.55 29.09
#